data_AF-A0A7W1P9U9-F1
#
_entry.id   AF-A0A7W1P9U9-F1
#
_cell.length_a   1.000
_cell.length_b   1.000
_cell.length_c   1.000
_cell.angle_alpha   90.00
_cell.angle_beta   90.00
_cell.angle_gamma   90.00
#
_symmetry.space_group_name_H-M   'P 1'
#
loop_
_entity.id
_entity.type
_entity.pdbx_description
1 polymer ?
#
loop_
_entity_poly.entity_id
_entity_poly.type
_entity_poly.pdbx_seq_one_letter_code
_entity_poly.pdbx_strand_id
1 'polypeptide(L)'
;MHPDLAEALQLQADMALRQACQDEDLKWVSLLMWLGANPRVKGLATDDLDSPDALEDPEYQQSALQIACRSKEPKVLKRLKPDPSTDDLRELMAAAASLITTPETVAYLVSLGADVNDKSDGGSTVLETCLRNFAWREAVWEASYPYRHNTVSASRLGKSLDALGFLLDKGARWTPDDRAIADTRRALYRVDGEGIAAVVKLLRTHHACDDDILTALVRTEKMRNILAEANRQRAGAERHAKRMAGRETVRPESPSPAKPTPARLPPSRYGRQRLYEEVWSEPTQQVAKRYGVSDVAIAKACALLAIPKPPRGYWAKKAAGQKLPDRPPLPILCGG
;
A
#
# COMPACT_ATOMS: atom_id res chain seq x y z
N MET A 1 -50.52 22.98 2.83
CA MET A 1 -49.43 22.23 3.50
C MET A 1 -50.09 21.12 4.31
N HIS A 2 -49.57 19.90 4.23
CA HIS A 2 -50.03 18.73 4.99
C HIS A 2 -49.12 18.57 6.22
N PRO A 3 -49.40 19.27 7.35
CA PRO A 3 -48.58 19.18 8.56
C PRO A 3 -48.57 17.76 9.14
N ASP A 4 -49.60 16.97 8.86
CA ASP A 4 -49.73 15.55 9.15
C ASP A 4 -48.63 14.68 8.53
N LEU A 5 -48.03 15.13 7.41
CA LEU A 5 -46.95 14.41 6.74
C LEU A 5 -45.55 14.92 7.12
N ALA A 6 -45.44 16.03 7.87
CA ALA A 6 -44.18 16.72 8.09
C ALA A 6 -43.16 15.83 8.84
N GLU A 7 -43.60 15.13 9.87
CA GLU A 7 -42.73 14.25 10.68
C GLU A 7 -42.24 13.04 9.86
N ALA A 8 -43.13 12.41 9.10
CA ALA A 8 -42.78 11.29 8.22
C ALA A 8 -41.78 11.71 7.13
N LEU A 9 -41.98 12.88 6.52
CA LEU A 9 -41.06 13.44 5.52
C LEU A 9 -39.71 13.80 6.12
N GLN A 10 -39.68 14.31 7.36
CA GLN A 10 -38.43 14.60 8.07
C GLN A 10 -37.65 13.31 8.33
N LEU A 11 -38.31 12.26 8.84
CA LEU A 11 -37.69 10.96 9.08
C LEU A 11 -37.07 10.39 7.79
N GLN A 12 -37.79 10.48 6.67
CA GLN A 12 -37.30 10.05 5.36
C GLN A 12 -36.11 10.89 4.88
N ALA A 13 -36.13 12.21 5.08
CA ALA A 13 -35.03 13.10 4.72
C ALA A 13 -33.77 12.81 5.54
N ASP A 14 -33.91 12.58 6.85
CA ASP A 14 -32.80 12.24 7.75
C ASP A 14 -32.18 10.89 7.38
N MET A 15 -33.02 9.91 7.02
CA MET A 15 -32.58 8.59 6.56
C MET A 15 -31.86 8.65 5.21
N ALA A 16 -32.42 9.39 4.25
CA ALA A 16 -31.76 9.62 2.97
C ALA A 16 -30.42 10.35 3.14
N LEU A 17 -30.30 11.25 4.12
CA LEU A 17 -29.04 11.94 4.41
C LEU A 17 -27.97 10.98 4.91
N ARG A 18 -28.34 10.03 5.79
CA ARG A 18 -27.44 8.97 6.26
C ARG A 18 -26.93 8.11 5.10
N GLN A 19 -27.82 7.68 4.21
CA GLN A 19 -27.44 6.94 3.02
C GLN A 19 -26.51 7.76 2.11
N ALA A 20 -26.85 9.02 1.82
CA ALA A 20 -26.01 9.87 0.98
C ALA A 20 -24.61 10.09 1.58
N CYS A 21 -24.47 10.09 2.91
CA CYS A 21 -23.17 10.12 3.57
C CYS A 21 -22.40 8.81 3.41
N GLN A 22 -23.08 7.66 3.49
CA GLN A 22 -22.51 6.33 3.29
C GLN A 22 -22.00 6.12 1.86
N ASP A 23 -22.75 6.64 0.88
CA ASP A 23 -22.38 6.62 -0.55
C ASP A 23 -21.31 7.68 -0.90
N GLU A 24 -20.94 8.53 0.06
CA GLU A 24 -20.06 9.69 -0.13
C GLU A 24 -20.56 10.68 -1.23
N ASP A 25 -21.87 10.73 -1.51
CA ASP A 25 -22.44 11.61 -2.54
C ASP A 25 -22.67 13.04 -2.02
N LEU A 26 -21.66 13.87 -2.24
CA LEU A 26 -21.69 15.27 -1.81
C LEU A 26 -22.87 16.07 -2.40
N LYS A 27 -23.39 15.73 -3.59
CA LYS A 27 -24.52 16.46 -4.18
C LYS A 27 -25.80 16.17 -3.42
N TRP A 28 -26.08 14.89 -3.13
CA TRP A 28 -27.24 14.49 -2.35
C TRP A 28 -27.16 14.98 -0.91
N VAL A 29 -25.98 14.88 -0.27
CA VAL A 29 -25.76 15.45 1.06
C VAL A 29 -26.10 16.94 1.08
N SER A 30 -25.67 17.69 0.07
CA SER A 30 -25.95 19.13 -0.02
C SER A 30 -27.43 19.45 -0.21
N LEU A 31 -28.10 18.68 -1.07
CA LEU A 31 -29.52 18.86 -1.35
C LEU A 31 -30.36 18.53 -0.11
N LEU A 32 -30.05 17.44 0.58
CA LEU A 32 -30.79 17.00 1.77
C LEU A 32 -30.57 17.96 2.96
N MET A 33 -29.34 18.45 3.15
CA MET A 33 -29.08 19.53 4.11
C MET A 33 -29.86 20.80 3.77
N TRP A 34 -30.02 21.13 2.48
CA TRP A 34 -30.84 22.28 2.04
C TRP A 34 -32.34 22.04 2.29
N LEU A 35 -32.82 20.81 2.17
CA LEU A 35 -34.20 20.41 2.47
C LEU A 35 -34.53 20.39 3.97
N GLY A 36 -33.53 20.53 4.85
CA GLY A 36 -33.71 20.54 6.30
C GLY A 36 -33.51 19.18 6.97
N ALA A 37 -32.90 18.20 6.30
CA ALA A 37 -32.48 16.97 6.96
C ALA A 37 -31.51 17.27 8.12
N ASN A 38 -31.71 16.60 9.26
CA ASN A 38 -30.93 16.81 10.46
C ASN A 38 -29.75 15.83 10.53
N PRO A 39 -28.49 16.30 10.48
CA PRO A 39 -27.32 15.42 10.46
C PRO A 39 -27.01 14.77 11.81
N ARG A 40 -27.71 15.15 12.88
CA ARG A 40 -27.47 14.71 14.27
C ARG A 40 -28.37 13.57 14.72
N VAL A 41 -29.49 13.34 14.02
CA VAL A 41 -30.44 12.29 14.39
C VAL A 41 -29.86 10.93 14.05
N LYS A 42 -29.78 10.05 15.05
CA LYS A 42 -29.36 8.66 14.87
C LYS A 42 -30.50 7.84 14.27
N GLY A 43 -30.13 6.92 13.38
CA GLY A 43 -31.05 5.96 12.79
C GLY A 43 -30.33 5.12 11.75
N LEU A 44 -31.10 4.28 11.05
CA LEU A 44 -30.58 3.46 9.97
C LEU A 44 -30.41 4.27 8.68
N ALA A 45 -29.48 3.87 7.82
CA ALA A 45 -29.47 4.26 6.42
C ALA A 45 -30.50 3.42 5.65
N THR A 46 -30.80 3.81 4.40
CA THR A 46 -31.84 3.11 3.62
C THR A 46 -31.46 1.66 3.33
N ASP A 47 -30.19 1.41 3.01
CA ASP A 47 -29.73 0.07 2.63
C ASP A 47 -29.69 -0.89 3.84
N ASP A 48 -29.65 -0.36 5.07
CA ASP A 48 -29.65 -1.17 6.28
C ASP A 48 -31.04 -1.73 6.61
N LEU A 49 -32.12 -1.17 6.04
CA LEU A 49 -33.50 -1.62 6.32
C LEU A 49 -33.78 -3.04 5.83
N ASP A 50 -33.06 -3.49 4.80
CA ASP A 50 -33.20 -4.83 4.24
C ASP A 50 -32.41 -5.88 5.03
N SER A 51 -31.64 -5.47 6.05
CA SER A 51 -30.84 -6.35 6.89
C SER A 51 -31.55 -6.62 8.23
N PRO A 52 -31.99 -7.88 8.50
CA PRO A 52 -32.61 -8.23 9.77
C PRO A 52 -31.70 -7.96 10.97
N ASP A 53 -30.40 -8.20 10.81
CA ASP A 53 -29.40 -7.97 11.86
C ASP A 53 -29.31 -6.48 12.23
N ALA A 54 -29.41 -5.58 11.25
CA ALA A 54 -29.32 -4.14 11.47
C ALA A 54 -30.54 -3.55 12.19
N LEU A 55 -31.73 -4.17 12.03
CA LEU A 55 -32.96 -3.71 12.68
C LEU A 55 -32.95 -3.94 14.19
N GLU A 56 -32.27 -4.99 14.64
CA GLU A 56 -32.24 -5.40 16.05
C GLU A 56 -31.01 -4.86 16.80
N ASP A 57 -29.96 -4.44 16.10
CA ASP A 57 -28.70 -4.01 16.68
C ASP A 57 -28.57 -2.46 16.75
N PRO A 58 -28.58 -1.88 17.97
CA PRO A 58 -28.40 -0.43 18.15
C PRO A 58 -27.07 0.12 17.60
N GLU A 59 -26.04 -0.72 17.41
CA GLU A 59 -24.75 -0.28 16.86
C GLU A 59 -24.86 0.18 15.39
N TYR A 60 -25.88 -0.27 14.67
CA TYR A 60 -26.17 0.18 13.30
C TYR A 60 -26.82 1.57 13.28
N GLN A 61 -27.40 2.03 14.39
CA GLN A 61 -28.05 3.34 14.45
C GLN A 61 -27.02 4.45 14.65
N GLN A 62 -26.73 5.18 13.57
CA GLN A 62 -25.75 6.26 13.57
C GLN A 62 -26.34 7.55 13.04
N SER A 63 -25.76 8.67 13.43
CA SER A 63 -26.07 9.97 12.83
C SER A 63 -25.32 10.14 11.50
N ALA A 64 -25.78 11.07 10.66
CA ALA A 64 -25.07 11.39 9.41
C ALA A 64 -23.65 11.92 9.70
N LEU A 65 -23.46 12.65 10.81
CA LEU A 65 -22.14 13.08 11.27
C LEU A 65 -21.20 11.90 11.56
N GLN A 66 -21.69 10.87 12.27
CA GLN A 66 -20.89 9.68 12.59
C GLN A 66 -20.54 8.89 11.32
N ILE A 67 -21.49 8.69 10.41
CA ILE A 67 -21.24 8.02 9.13
C ILE A 67 -20.18 8.79 8.33
N ALA A 68 -20.29 10.12 8.26
CA ALA A 68 -19.34 10.96 7.54
C ALA A 68 -17.92 10.93 8.13
N CYS A 69 -17.76 10.60 9.42
CA CYS A 69 -16.44 10.42 10.04
C CYS A 69 -15.69 9.18 9.51
N ARG A 70 -16.39 8.21 8.93
CA ARG A 70 -15.79 7.01 8.30
C ARG A 70 -15.25 7.29 6.90
N SER A 71 -15.56 8.46 6.32
CA SER A 71 -15.17 8.80 4.96
C SER A 71 -13.66 9.02 4.82
N LYS A 72 -13.16 8.72 3.61
CA LYS A 72 -11.77 8.98 3.23
C LYS A 72 -11.48 10.45 2.97
N GLU A 73 -12.50 11.22 2.66
CA GLU A 73 -12.37 12.65 2.44
C GLU A 73 -13.26 13.41 3.42
N PRO A 74 -12.72 14.38 4.18
CA PRO A 74 -13.52 15.13 5.14
C PRO A 74 -14.53 16.07 4.48
N LYS A 75 -14.71 16.04 3.15
CA LYS A 75 -15.62 16.95 2.42
C LYS A 75 -17.08 16.75 2.84
N VAL A 76 -17.50 15.49 3.02
CA VAL A 76 -18.84 15.16 3.50
C VAL A 76 -19.01 15.68 4.92
N LEU A 77 -18.10 15.33 5.83
CA LEU A 77 -18.14 15.80 7.22
C LEU A 77 -18.11 17.34 7.33
N LYS A 78 -17.27 18.01 6.55
CA LYS A 78 -17.22 19.48 6.45
C LYS A 78 -18.54 20.08 5.95
N ARG A 79 -19.24 19.39 5.03
CA ARG A 79 -20.55 19.83 4.53
C ARG A 79 -21.62 19.77 5.60
N LEU A 80 -21.56 18.78 6.48
CA LEU A 80 -22.51 18.60 7.58
C LEU A 80 -22.31 19.61 8.72
N LYS A 81 -21.17 20.30 8.77
CA LYS A 81 -20.83 21.36 9.74
C LYS A 81 -20.99 20.89 11.21
N PRO A 82 -20.17 19.92 11.66
CA PRO A 82 -20.06 19.62 13.09
C PRO A 82 -19.71 20.88 13.88
N ASP A 83 -20.37 21.04 15.02
CA ASP A 83 -20.27 22.18 15.94
C ASP A 83 -19.79 21.69 17.32
N PRO A 84 -18.56 22.05 17.75
CA PRO A 84 -18.01 21.67 19.05
C PRO A 84 -18.85 22.07 20.27
N SER A 85 -19.75 23.06 20.13
CA SER A 85 -20.60 23.53 21.22
C SER A 85 -21.83 22.63 21.45
N THR A 86 -22.21 21.83 20.46
CA THR A 86 -23.41 20.97 20.52
C THR A 86 -23.11 19.49 20.28
N ASP A 87 -22.08 19.18 19.50
CA ASP A 87 -21.78 17.84 19.03
C ASP A 87 -20.71 17.18 19.90
N ASP A 88 -20.93 15.90 20.23
CA ASP A 88 -19.96 15.12 20.99
C ASP A 88 -18.76 14.74 20.11
N LEU A 89 -17.71 15.56 20.17
CA LEU A 89 -16.48 15.35 19.41
C LEU A 89 -15.77 14.03 19.78
N ARG A 90 -15.98 13.51 20.98
CA ARG A 90 -15.42 12.22 21.41
C ARG A 90 -16.12 11.09 20.66
N GLU A 91 -17.44 11.14 20.55
CA GLU A 91 -18.22 10.19 19.76
C GLU A 91 -17.87 10.27 18.26
N LEU A 92 -17.65 11.47 17.72
CA LEU A 92 -17.20 11.64 16.33
C LEU A 92 -15.78 11.10 16.12
N MET A 93 -14.87 11.28 17.08
CA MET A 93 -13.52 10.70 17.02
C MET A 93 -13.56 9.18 17.04
N ALA A 94 -14.38 8.58 17.92
CA ALA A 94 -14.59 7.14 17.95
C ALA A 94 -15.20 6.63 16.63
N ALA A 95 -16.16 7.37 16.04
CA ALA A 95 -16.75 7.02 14.75
C ALA A 95 -15.75 7.10 13.57
N ALA A 96 -14.71 7.93 13.67
CA ALA A 96 -13.63 8.00 12.69
C ALA A 96 -12.71 6.76 12.72
N ALA A 97 -12.76 5.95 13.79
CA ALA A 97 -12.03 4.70 13.91
C ALA A 97 -12.66 3.61 13.02
N SER A 98 -12.29 3.63 11.73
CA SER A 98 -12.76 2.64 10.75
C SER A 98 -11.67 1.61 10.39
N LEU A 99 -11.98 0.67 9.49
CA LEU A 99 -11.01 -0.30 8.96
C LEU A 99 -9.75 0.37 8.37
N ILE A 100 -9.90 1.59 7.85
CA ILE A 100 -8.80 2.38 7.29
C ILE A 100 -8.82 3.75 7.97
N THR A 101 -7.87 4.00 8.86
CA THR A 101 -7.73 5.32 9.48
C THR A 101 -7.34 6.35 8.44
N THR A 102 -8.09 7.45 8.37
CA THR A 102 -7.89 8.54 7.40
C THR A 102 -7.37 9.78 8.14
N PRO A 103 -6.08 10.13 7.98
CA PRO A 103 -5.47 11.28 8.65
C PRO A 103 -6.24 12.58 8.47
N GLU A 104 -6.86 12.78 7.31
CA GLU A 104 -7.55 14.01 6.94
C GLU A 104 -8.80 14.26 7.77
N THR A 105 -9.57 13.19 8.05
CA THR A 105 -10.78 13.28 8.88
C THR A 105 -10.41 13.49 10.34
N VAL A 106 -9.41 12.76 10.85
CA VAL A 106 -8.88 12.97 12.21
C VAL A 106 -8.30 14.38 12.36
N ALA A 107 -7.53 14.87 11.38
CA ALA A 107 -7.00 16.24 11.38
C ALA A 107 -8.10 17.29 11.47
N TYR A 108 -9.20 17.08 10.74
CA TYR A 108 -10.34 17.99 10.78
C TYR A 108 -11.03 17.98 12.15
N LEU A 109 -11.29 16.81 12.74
CA LEU A 109 -11.86 16.71 14.08
C LEU A 109 -10.95 17.36 15.14
N VAL A 110 -9.64 17.12 15.09
CA VAL A 110 -8.67 17.78 15.98
C VAL A 110 -8.68 19.30 15.77
N SER A 111 -8.84 19.79 14.53
CA SER A 111 -8.94 21.23 14.26
C SER A 111 -10.22 21.88 14.84
N LEU A 112 -11.25 21.08 15.10
CA LEU A 112 -12.47 21.48 15.80
C LEU A 112 -12.34 21.41 17.32
N GLY A 113 -11.20 20.93 17.84
CA GLY A 113 -10.94 20.78 19.27
C GLY A 113 -11.19 19.37 19.82
N ALA A 114 -11.39 18.37 18.96
CA ALA A 114 -11.51 16.99 19.42
C ALA A 114 -10.17 16.48 20.01
N ASP A 115 -10.24 15.79 21.13
CA ASP A 115 -9.09 15.06 21.68
C ASP A 115 -8.87 13.77 20.86
N VAL A 116 -7.63 13.53 20.46
CA VAL A 116 -7.23 12.29 19.77
C VAL A 116 -7.23 11.08 20.72
N ASN A 117 -7.13 11.33 22.02
CA ASN A 117 -7.14 10.33 23.10
C ASN A 117 -8.55 10.23 23.71
N ASP A 118 -9.50 9.76 22.90
CA ASP A 118 -10.92 9.72 23.23
C ASP A 118 -11.32 8.65 24.27
N LYS A 119 -10.44 7.71 24.65
CA LYS A 119 -10.77 6.68 25.64
C LYS A 119 -10.70 7.24 27.07
N SER A 120 -11.48 6.66 27.98
CA SER A 120 -11.53 7.10 29.39
C SER A 120 -10.23 6.83 30.16
N ASP A 121 -9.41 5.90 29.68
CA ASP A 121 -8.09 5.57 30.22
C ASP A 121 -6.97 6.44 29.61
N GLY A 122 -7.31 7.45 28.80
CA GLY A 122 -6.36 8.33 28.12
C GLY A 122 -5.75 7.74 26.86
N GLY A 123 -6.25 6.61 26.35
CA GLY A 123 -5.86 6.06 25.07
C GLY A 123 -6.65 6.62 23.89
N SER A 124 -6.19 6.27 22.69
CA SER A 124 -6.80 6.69 21.41
C SER A 124 -7.47 5.51 20.71
N THR A 125 -8.77 5.63 20.44
CA THR A 125 -9.54 4.61 19.71
C THR A 125 -9.11 4.51 18.26
N VAL A 126 -8.78 5.66 17.64
CA VAL A 126 -8.29 5.71 16.26
C VAL A 126 -6.90 5.08 16.11
N LEU A 127 -5.99 5.25 17.08
CA LEU A 127 -4.68 4.59 17.08
C LEU A 127 -4.80 3.08 17.31
N GLU A 128 -5.62 2.67 18.27
CA GLU A 128 -5.83 1.25 18.56
C GLU A 128 -6.41 0.52 17.34
N THR A 129 -7.38 1.13 16.67
CA THR A 129 -7.97 0.61 15.43
C THR A 129 -6.97 0.59 14.27
N CYS A 130 -6.12 1.62 14.15
CA CYS A 130 -5.03 1.68 13.17
C CYS A 130 -4.06 0.51 13.34
N LEU A 131 -3.66 0.21 14.58
CA LEU A 131 -2.75 -0.90 14.91
C LEU A 131 -3.38 -2.27 14.69
N ARG A 132 -4.64 -2.45 15.12
CA ARG A 132 -5.41 -3.70 14.92
C ARG A 132 -5.60 -4.04 13.43
N ASN A 133 -5.77 -3.02 12.60
CA ASN A 133 -5.97 -3.15 11.16
C ASN A 133 -4.71 -2.83 10.35
N PHE A 134 -3.53 -2.78 10.99
CA PHE A 134 -2.31 -2.37 10.31
C PHE A 134 -2.02 -3.23 9.07
N ALA A 135 -1.64 -2.55 7.99
CA ALA A 135 -1.39 -3.12 6.66
C ALA A 135 -2.56 -3.91 6.03
N TRP A 136 -3.78 -3.81 6.57
CA TRP A 136 -4.93 -4.55 6.05
C TRP A 136 -5.20 -4.20 4.59
N ARG A 137 -5.15 -2.90 4.25
CA ARG A 137 -5.32 -2.42 2.88
C ARG A 137 -4.34 -3.13 1.95
N GLU A 138 -3.05 -3.08 2.26
CA GLU A 138 -1.95 -3.64 1.47
C GLU A 138 -2.05 -5.17 1.36
N ALA A 139 -2.47 -5.84 2.43
CA ALA A 139 -2.61 -7.29 2.49
C ALA A 139 -3.78 -7.80 1.62
N VAL A 140 -4.92 -7.09 1.59
CA VAL A 140 -6.06 -7.47 0.72
C VAL A 140 -5.64 -7.43 -0.75
N TRP A 141 -4.89 -6.42 -1.18
CA TRP A 141 -4.35 -6.37 -2.55
C TRP A 141 -3.43 -7.55 -2.86
N GLU A 142 -2.73 -8.10 -1.87
CA GLU A 142 -1.79 -9.21 -2.05
C GLU A 142 -2.53 -10.56 -2.11
N ALA A 143 -3.62 -10.71 -1.33
CA ALA A 143 -4.49 -11.88 -1.36
C ALA A 143 -5.27 -12.04 -2.68
N SER A 144 -5.57 -10.93 -3.38
CA SER A 144 -6.23 -10.97 -4.70
C SER A 144 -5.35 -11.50 -5.83
N TYR A 145 -4.05 -11.71 -5.61
CA TYR A 145 -3.17 -12.34 -6.60
C TYR A 145 -2.91 -13.82 -6.24
N PRO A 146 -3.31 -14.78 -7.09
CA PRO A 146 -3.34 -16.22 -6.77
C PRO A 146 -1.97 -16.89 -6.57
N TYR A 147 -0.87 -16.14 -6.50
CA TYR A 147 0.50 -16.66 -6.41
C TYR A 147 1.39 -15.99 -5.35
N ARG A 148 0.85 -15.20 -4.42
CA ARG A 148 1.66 -14.53 -3.37
C ARG A 148 1.13 -14.79 -1.96
N HIS A 149 1.61 -15.87 -1.34
CA HIS A 149 1.64 -16.00 0.11
C HIS A 149 2.85 -15.26 0.70
N ASN A 150 3.04 -13.99 0.36
CA ASN A 150 4.13 -13.22 0.94
C ASN A 150 3.58 -12.14 1.86
N THR A 151 4.23 -12.02 3.01
CA THR A 151 4.13 -10.88 3.91
C THR A 151 4.27 -9.57 3.13
N VAL A 152 3.48 -8.56 3.49
CA VAL A 152 3.56 -7.23 2.90
C VAL A 152 4.93 -6.63 3.20
N SER A 153 5.67 -6.25 2.16
CA SER A 153 7.01 -5.67 2.35
C SER A 153 6.95 -4.24 2.90
N ALA A 154 7.91 -3.86 3.73
CA ALA A 154 8.03 -2.51 4.30
C ALA A 154 7.96 -1.39 3.25
N SER A 155 8.51 -1.61 2.05
CA SER A 155 8.47 -0.64 0.94
C SER A 155 7.05 -0.32 0.44
N ARG A 156 6.06 -1.16 0.73
CA ARG A 156 4.65 -0.96 0.35
C ARG A 156 3.80 -0.36 1.47
N LEU A 157 4.34 -0.26 2.68
CA LEU A 157 3.62 0.20 3.87
C LEU A 157 3.51 1.72 3.99
N GLY A 158 3.92 2.50 2.98
CA GLY A 158 3.95 3.97 3.05
C GLY A 158 2.65 4.55 3.61
N LYS A 159 1.50 4.17 3.07
CA LYS A 159 0.20 4.69 3.51
C LYS A 159 -0.15 4.32 4.96
N SER A 160 0.10 3.07 5.37
CA SER A 160 -0.15 2.62 6.74
C SER A 160 0.80 3.28 7.75
N LEU A 161 2.07 3.45 7.38
CA LEU A 161 3.08 4.11 8.21
C LEU A 161 2.84 5.62 8.30
N ASP A 162 2.42 6.27 7.22
CA ASP A 162 2.06 7.70 7.20
C ASP A 162 0.85 7.94 8.10
N ALA A 163 -0.17 7.08 8.04
CA ALA A 163 -1.34 7.18 8.92
C ALA A 163 -0.97 6.98 10.39
N LEU A 164 -0.17 5.94 10.70
CA LEU A 164 0.32 5.70 12.05
C LEU A 164 1.16 6.88 12.57
N GLY A 165 2.13 7.34 11.77
CA GLY A 165 2.99 8.47 12.11
C GLY A 165 2.19 9.74 12.37
N PHE A 166 1.20 10.04 11.53
CA PHE A 166 0.31 11.17 11.72
C PHE A 166 -0.42 11.14 13.07
N LEU A 167 -1.00 9.99 13.46
CA LEU A 167 -1.68 9.86 14.76
C LEU A 167 -0.70 10.08 15.93
N LEU A 168 0.49 9.51 15.81
CA LEU A 168 1.54 9.64 16.82
C LEU A 168 2.08 11.08 16.91
N ASP A 169 2.17 11.81 15.80
CA ASP A 169 2.51 13.24 15.77
C ASP A 169 1.45 14.10 16.47
N LYS A 170 0.19 13.64 16.48
CA LYS A 170 -0.90 14.26 17.25
C LYS A 170 -0.90 13.88 18.73
N GLY A 171 0.04 13.05 19.18
CA GLY A 171 0.15 12.63 20.57
C GLY A 171 -0.83 11.52 20.95
N ALA A 172 -1.29 10.73 19.98
CA ALA A 172 -2.14 9.57 20.25
C ALA A 172 -1.40 8.54 21.12
N ARG A 173 -2.05 8.11 22.21
CA ARG A 173 -1.56 7.12 23.15
C ARG A 173 -2.25 5.78 22.96
N TRP A 174 -1.51 4.70 23.15
CA TRP A 174 -2.00 3.34 23.03
C TRP A 174 -2.05 2.68 24.42
N THR A 175 -3.27 2.47 24.92
CA THR A 175 -3.57 1.82 26.21
C THR A 175 -4.32 0.49 25.97
N PRO A 176 -3.66 -0.52 25.38
CA PRO A 176 -4.32 -1.78 25.05
C PRO A 176 -4.55 -2.67 26.27
N ASP A 177 -5.61 -3.46 26.22
CA ASP A 177 -5.73 -4.68 27.01
C ASP A 177 -5.00 -5.87 26.33
N ASP A 178 -5.01 -7.04 26.97
CA ASP A 178 -4.36 -8.25 26.45
C ASP A 178 -4.88 -8.67 25.07
N ARG A 179 -6.17 -8.43 24.81
CA ARG A 179 -6.81 -8.77 23.53
C ARG A 179 -6.33 -7.83 22.43
N ALA A 180 -6.29 -6.53 22.67
CA ALA A 180 -5.80 -5.53 21.74
C ALA A 180 -4.31 -5.74 21.40
N ILE A 181 -3.48 -6.16 22.38
CA ILE A 181 -2.09 -6.58 22.12
C ILE A 181 -2.07 -7.80 21.19
N ALA A 182 -2.88 -8.82 21.46
CA ALA A 182 -2.93 -10.03 20.64
C ALA A 182 -3.40 -9.76 19.21
N ASP A 183 -4.41 -8.92 19.03
CA ASP A 183 -4.95 -8.53 17.73
C ASP A 183 -3.95 -7.70 16.93
N THR A 184 -3.29 -6.73 17.57
CA THR A 184 -2.19 -5.96 16.96
C THR A 184 -1.06 -6.89 16.53
N ARG A 185 -0.69 -7.87 17.35
CA ARG A 185 0.33 -8.86 16.99
C ARG A 185 -0.07 -9.69 15.77
N ARG A 186 -1.34 -10.10 15.68
CA ARG A 186 -1.89 -10.81 14.51
C ARG A 186 -1.82 -9.95 13.25
N ALA A 187 -2.07 -8.65 13.38
CA ALA A 187 -1.95 -7.69 12.29
C ALA A 187 -0.51 -7.60 11.77
N LEU A 188 0.45 -7.45 12.68
CA LEU A 188 1.87 -7.33 12.35
C LEU A 188 2.46 -8.60 11.73
N TYR A 189 1.91 -9.79 12.00
CA TYR A 189 2.38 -11.01 11.31
C TYR A 189 2.07 -11.05 9.80
N ARG A 190 1.27 -10.11 9.29
CA ARG A 190 1.05 -9.97 7.84
C ARG A 190 2.15 -9.17 7.13
N VAL A 191 3.02 -8.48 7.86
CA VAL A 191 4.09 -7.65 7.29
C VAL A 191 5.46 -8.28 7.51
N ASP A 192 6.44 -7.89 6.69
CA ASP A 192 7.82 -8.34 6.86
C ASP A 192 8.47 -7.76 8.12
N GLY A 193 9.60 -8.34 8.54
CA GLY A 193 10.25 -7.92 9.79
C GLY A 193 10.75 -6.49 9.80
N GLU A 194 11.05 -5.90 8.62
CA GLU A 194 11.38 -4.48 8.51
C GLU A 194 10.16 -3.60 8.81
N GLY A 195 8.98 -3.97 8.30
CA GLY A 195 7.71 -3.30 8.61
C GLY A 195 7.36 -3.38 10.10
N ILE A 196 7.50 -4.55 10.73
CA ILE A 196 7.28 -4.71 12.18
C ILE A 196 8.26 -3.80 12.95
N ALA A 197 9.54 -3.82 12.59
CA ALA A 197 10.54 -2.99 13.25
C ALA A 197 10.25 -1.49 13.11
N ALA A 198 9.70 -1.05 11.96
CA ALA A 198 9.28 0.33 11.75
C ALA A 198 8.13 0.73 12.70
N VAL A 199 7.11 -0.11 12.84
CA VAL A 199 5.98 0.14 13.77
C VAL A 199 6.47 0.22 15.22
N VAL A 200 7.26 -0.76 15.67
CA VAL A 200 7.80 -0.78 17.04
C VAL A 200 8.67 0.46 17.30
N LYS A 201 9.48 0.86 16.30
CA LYS A 201 10.30 2.07 16.40
C LYS A 201 9.44 3.32 16.53
N LEU A 202 8.38 3.46 15.74
CA LEU A 202 7.46 4.60 15.80
C LEU A 202 6.79 4.70 17.17
N LEU A 203 6.19 3.61 17.66
CA LEU A 203 5.55 3.58 18.98
C LEU A 203 6.52 3.99 20.10
N ARG A 204 7.76 3.50 20.06
CA ARG A 204 8.80 3.86 21.03
C ARG A 204 9.23 5.33 20.91
N THR A 205 9.45 5.81 19.69
CA THR A 205 9.97 7.17 19.45
C THR A 205 8.98 8.24 19.90
N HIS A 206 7.67 7.96 19.77
CA HIS A 206 6.61 8.88 20.18
C HIS A 206 6.14 8.67 21.63
N HIS A 207 6.75 7.75 22.39
CA HIS A 207 6.29 7.38 23.74
C HIS A 207 4.78 7.05 23.77
N ALA A 208 4.32 6.33 22.73
CA ALA A 208 2.90 6.07 22.50
C ALA A 208 2.30 5.16 23.58
N CYS A 209 3.10 4.29 24.18
CA CYS A 209 2.72 3.40 25.27
C CYS A 209 3.92 3.12 26.18
N ASP A 210 3.66 2.53 27.34
CA ASP A 210 4.68 2.16 28.31
C ASP A 210 5.57 1.02 27.78
N ASP A 211 6.79 0.94 28.30
CA ASP A 211 7.78 -0.07 27.89
C ASP A 211 7.31 -1.50 28.16
N ASP A 212 6.48 -1.72 29.18
CA ASP A 212 5.89 -3.02 29.50
C ASP A 212 4.92 -3.47 28.40
N ILE A 213 4.18 -2.54 27.81
CA ILE A 213 3.23 -2.79 26.71
C ILE A 213 4.00 -3.14 25.44
N LEU A 214 5.05 -2.39 25.12
CA LEU A 214 5.94 -2.71 24.00
C LEU A 214 6.60 -4.09 24.19
N THR A 215 7.04 -4.39 25.41
CA THR A 215 7.62 -5.68 25.77
C THR A 215 6.61 -6.80 25.58
N ALA A 216 5.38 -6.63 26.05
CA ALA A 216 4.29 -7.59 25.88
C ALA A 216 3.96 -7.83 24.38
N LEU A 217 3.95 -6.78 23.55
CA LEU A 217 3.73 -6.89 22.11
C LEU A 217 4.78 -7.80 21.45
N VAL A 218 6.06 -7.60 21.78
CA VAL A 218 7.18 -8.33 21.15
C VAL A 218 7.60 -9.61 21.88
N ARG A 219 6.97 -9.95 23.02
CA ARG A 219 7.38 -11.06 23.90
C ARG A 219 7.46 -12.43 23.23
N THR A 220 6.58 -12.69 22.26
CA THR A 220 6.45 -14.03 21.66
C THR A 220 7.73 -14.43 20.94
N GLU A 221 8.09 -15.71 21.03
CA GLU A 221 9.28 -16.24 20.35
C GLU A 221 9.24 -15.98 18.84
N LYS A 222 8.09 -16.18 18.20
CA LYS A 222 7.89 -15.86 16.78
C LYS A 222 8.22 -14.41 16.47
N MET A 223 7.72 -13.44 17.24
CA MET A 223 7.96 -12.02 17.00
C MET A 223 9.44 -11.67 17.21
N ARG A 224 10.05 -12.19 18.28
CA ARG A 224 11.49 -12.01 18.54
C ARG A 224 12.35 -12.55 17.41
N ASN A 225 12.01 -13.72 16.86
CA ASN A 225 12.75 -14.32 15.75
C ASN A 225 12.65 -13.48 14.46
N ILE A 226 11.46 -12.97 14.15
CA ILE A 226 11.24 -12.09 12.97
C ILE A 226 12.07 -10.80 13.11
N LEU A 227 12.00 -10.14 14.27
CA LEU A 227 12.75 -8.90 14.52
C LEU A 227 14.26 -9.14 14.54
N ALA A 228 14.72 -10.25 15.13
CA ALA A 228 16.14 -10.61 15.14
C ALA A 228 16.67 -10.87 13.72
N GLU A 229 15.89 -11.53 12.87
CA GLU A 229 16.24 -11.75 11.47
C GLU A 229 16.29 -10.45 10.68
N ALA A 230 15.29 -9.58 10.83
CA ALA A 230 15.28 -8.27 10.18
C ALA A 230 16.50 -7.42 10.60
N ASN A 231 16.86 -7.43 11.88
CA ASN A 231 18.05 -6.74 12.38
C ASN A 231 19.35 -7.29 11.79
N ARG A 232 19.47 -8.63 11.64
CA ARG A 232 20.63 -9.25 10.97
C ARG A 232 20.72 -8.82 9.50
N GLN A 233 19.60 -8.85 8.79
CA GLN A 233 19.53 -8.46 7.37
C GLN A 233 19.91 -6.99 7.18
N ARG A 234 19.36 -6.10 8.02
CA ARG A 234 19.68 -4.68 8.01
C ARG A 234 21.16 -4.42 8.28
N ALA A 235 21.72 -5.04 9.33
CA ALA A 235 23.15 -4.90 9.64
C ALA A 235 24.05 -5.44 8.52
N GLY A 236 23.64 -6.51 7.84
CA GLY A 236 24.33 -7.04 6.66
C GLY A 236 24.30 -6.08 5.47
N ALA A 237 23.13 -5.49 5.18
CA ALA A 237 22.95 -4.50 4.13
C ALA A 237 23.77 -3.22 4.41
N GLU A 238 23.78 -2.73 5.64
CA GLU A 238 24.58 -1.56 6.05
C GLU A 238 26.08 -1.80 5.89
N ARG A 239 26.59 -2.99 6.26
CA ARG A 239 28.00 -3.37 6.02
C ARG A 239 28.32 -3.44 4.53
N HIS A 240 27.42 -4.01 3.73
CA HIS A 240 27.58 -4.06 2.28
C HIS A 240 27.63 -2.66 1.67
N ALA A 241 26.70 -1.78 2.05
CA ALA A 241 26.66 -0.39 1.59
C ALA A 241 27.93 0.37 1.97
N LYS A 242 28.41 0.25 3.22
CA LYS A 242 29.68 0.85 3.66
C LYS A 242 30.88 0.34 2.85
N ARG A 243 30.93 -0.95 2.53
CA ARG A 243 31.99 -1.52 1.69
C ARG A 243 31.95 -0.98 0.26
N MET A 244 30.76 -0.80 -0.30
CA MET A 244 30.58 -0.24 -1.64
C MET A 244 30.98 1.24 -1.68
N ALA A 245 30.52 2.04 -0.71
CA ALA A 245 30.91 3.45 -0.57
C ALA A 245 32.43 3.60 -0.34
N GLY A 246 33.05 2.77 0.49
CA GLY A 246 34.50 2.76 0.71
C GLY A 246 35.31 2.35 -0.53
N ARG A 247 34.75 1.51 -1.41
CA ARG A 247 35.37 1.15 -2.69
C ARG A 247 35.28 2.28 -3.72
N GLU A 248 34.26 3.13 -3.59
CA GLU A 248 34.05 4.30 -4.43
C GLU A 248 34.97 5.47 -4.01
N THR A 249 35.22 5.63 -2.71
CA THR A 249 36.13 6.68 -2.17
C THR A 249 37.62 6.33 -2.25
N VAL A 250 37.99 5.03 -2.24
CA VAL A 250 39.40 4.59 -2.29
C VAL A 250 39.92 4.42 -3.72
N ARG A 251 39.10 4.60 -4.76
CA ARG A 251 39.62 4.68 -6.14
C ARG A 251 40.37 6.01 -6.30
N PRO A 252 41.71 6.04 -6.41
CA PRO A 252 42.36 7.23 -6.94
C PRO A 252 41.92 7.35 -8.40
N GLU A 253 41.71 8.58 -8.89
CA GLU A 253 41.71 8.86 -10.33
C GLU A 253 43.13 8.65 -10.89
N SER A 254 43.61 7.41 -10.85
CA SER A 254 44.68 6.96 -11.73
C SER A 254 44.02 6.52 -13.03
N PRO A 255 44.49 6.99 -14.21
CA PRO A 255 43.96 6.55 -15.48
C PRO A 255 44.35 5.07 -15.64
N SER A 256 43.47 4.18 -15.18
CA SER A 256 43.53 2.78 -15.56
C SER A 256 43.51 2.74 -17.09
N PRO A 257 44.43 2.02 -17.77
CA PRO A 257 44.36 1.90 -19.21
C PRO A 257 42.98 1.33 -19.50
N ALA A 258 42.17 2.12 -20.20
CA ALA A 258 40.82 1.75 -20.55
C ALA A 258 40.88 0.34 -21.14
N LYS A 259 40.28 -0.65 -20.47
CA LYS A 259 39.96 -1.89 -21.15
C LYS A 259 39.21 -1.45 -22.39
N PRO A 260 39.64 -1.85 -23.60
CA PRO A 260 39.05 -1.33 -24.82
C PRO A 260 37.56 -1.55 -24.70
N THR A 261 36.81 -0.45 -24.63
CA THR A 261 35.37 -0.49 -24.72
C THR A 261 35.12 -1.21 -26.05
N PRO A 262 34.44 -2.37 -26.08
CA PRO A 262 34.22 -3.05 -27.34
C PRO A 262 33.51 -2.04 -28.23
N ALA A 263 34.16 -1.71 -29.35
CA ALA A 263 33.72 -0.68 -30.25
C ALA A 263 32.22 -0.85 -30.48
N ARG A 264 31.44 0.20 -30.21
CA ARG A 264 30.02 0.22 -30.53
C ARG A 264 29.92 0.25 -32.05
N LEU A 265 30.01 -0.92 -32.68
CA LEU A 265 29.98 -1.06 -34.12
C LEU A 265 28.62 -0.56 -34.62
N PRO A 266 28.58 0.39 -35.56
CA PRO A 266 27.33 0.87 -36.11
C PRO A 266 26.58 -0.30 -36.79
N PRO A 267 25.24 -0.36 -36.69
CA PRO A 267 24.43 -1.41 -37.30
C PRO A 267 24.66 -1.61 -38.80
N SER A 268 25.23 -0.60 -39.49
CA SER A 268 25.52 -0.60 -40.93
C SER A 268 26.59 -1.60 -41.38
N ARG A 269 27.44 -2.13 -40.47
CA ARG A 269 28.42 -3.18 -40.80
C ARG A 269 27.87 -4.60 -40.71
N TYR A 270 26.73 -4.80 -40.05
CA TYR A 270 26.09 -6.11 -39.97
C TYR A 270 25.02 -6.17 -41.06
N GLY A 271 25.36 -6.76 -42.21
CA GLY A 271 24.34 -7.07 -43.21
C GLY A 271 23.21 -7.86 -42.54
N ARG A 272 22.01 -7.29 -42.48
CA ARG A 272 20.87 -7.83 -41.71
C ARG A 272 20.58 -9.30 -42.05
N GLN A 273 20.66 -9.63 -43.33
CA GLN A 273 20.52 -10.98 -43.86
C GLN A 273 21.62 -11.92 -43.37
N ARG A 274 22.88 -11.46 -43.42
CA ARG A 274 24.05 -12.24 -43.00
C ARG A 274 24.03 -12.56 -41.51
N LEU A 275 23.69 -11.57 -40.68
CA LEU A 275 23.58 -11.77 -39.23
C LEU A 275 22.44 -12.74 -38.89
N TYR A 276 21.34 -12.68 -39.63
CA TYR A 276 20.25 -13.65 -39.51
C TYR A 276 20.70 -15.07 -39.88
N GLU A 277 21.44 -15.26 -40.97
CA GLU A 277 21.99 -16.57 -41.34
C GLU A 277 22.96 -17.13 -40.30
N GLU A 278 23.88 -16.30 -39.79
CA GLU A 278 24.89 -16.74 -38.84
C GLU A 278 24.28 -17.12 -37.49
N VAL A 279 23.32 -16.34 -36.97
CA VAL A 279 22.66 -16.63 -35.68
C VAL A 279 21.77 -17.88 -35.74
N TRP A 280 21.32 -18.28 -36.94
CA TRP A 280 20.58 -19.53 -37.18
C TRP A 280 21.47 -20.70 -37.61
N SER A 281 22.76 -20.48 -37.85
CA SER A 281 23.73 -21.53 -38.21
C SER A 281 24.54 -22.03 -37.02
N GLU A 282 24.84 -21.15 -36.06
CA GLU A 282 25.61 -21.50 -34.86
C GLU A 282 25.18 -20.71 -33.60
N PRO A 283 25.61 -21.14 -32.40
CA PRO A 283 25.32 -20.42 -31.15
C PRO A 283 25.83 -18.98 -31.16
N THR A 284 25.03 -18.05 -30.61
CA THR A 284 25.33 -16.61 -30.56
C THR A 284 26.70 -16.29 -29.94
N GLN A 285 27.20 -17.14 -29.03
CA GLN A 285 28.54 -17.00 -28.45
C GLN A 285 29.66 -17.17 -29.49
N GLN A 286 29.50 -18.07 -30.47
CA GLN A 286 30.48 -18.27 -31.54
C GLN A 286 30.41 -17.14 -32.58
N VAL A 287 29.19 -16.71 -32.94
CA VAL A 287 28.96 -15.52 -33.78
C VAL A 287 29.63 -14.30 -33.14
N ALA A 288 29.41 -14.07 -31.84
CA ALA A 288 29.99 -12.95 -31.11
C ALA A 288 31.53 -12.94 -31.15
N LYS A 289 32.18 -14.11 -31.01
CA LYS A 289 33.64 -14.25 -31.14
C LYS A 289 34.14 -13.80 -32.52
N ARG A 290 33.45 -14.18 -33.61
CA ARG A 290 33.84 -13.80 -34.98
C ARG A 290 33.76 -12.29 -35.22
N TYR A 291 32.83 -11.62 -34.55
CA TYR A 291 32.70 -10.17 -34.61
C TYR A 291 33.54 -9.42 -33.58
N GLY A 292 34.27 -10.13 -32.70
CA GLY A 292 35.06 -9.50 -31.63
C GLY A 292 34.20 -8.76 -30.60
N VAL A 293 32.93 -9.14 -30.46
CA VAL A 293 31.96 -8.49 -29.55
C VAL A 293 31.42 -9.49 -28.52
N SER A 294 30.67 -9.00 -27.53
CA SER A 294 29.97 -9.87 -26.58
C SER A 294 28.69 -10.46 -27.18
N ASP A 295 28.26 -11.59 -26.62
CA ASP A 295 26.98 -12.24 -26.94
C ASP A 295 25.77 -11.30 -26.71
N VAL A 296 25.83 -10.47 -25.66
CA VAL A 296 24.85 -9.41 -25.38
C VAL A 296 24.84 -8.35 -26.47
N ALA A 297 25.99 -8.00 -27.06
CA ALA A 297 26.06 -7.03 -28.15
C ALA A 297 25.38 -7.56 -29.42
N ILE A 298 25.61 -8.83 -29.78
CA ILE A 298 24.88 -9.49 -30.88
C ILE A 298 23.38 -9.55 -30.58
N ALA A 299 22.98 -9.86 -29.33
CA ALA A 299 21.58 -9.87 -28.96
C ALA A 299 20.90 -8.51 -29.12
N LYS A 300 21.59 -7.42 -28.76
CA LYS A 300 21.11 -6.05 -28.97
C LYS A 300 21.03 -5.70 -30.45
N ALA A 301 22.02 -6.11 -31.26
CA ALA A 301 22.01 -5.90 -32.71
C ALA A 301 20.82 -6.62 -33.37
N CYS A 302 20.54 -7.87 -32.99
CA CYS A 302 19.36 -8.59 -33.48
C CYS A 302 18.05 -7.92 -33.09
N ALA A 303 17.94 -7.38 -31.88
CA ALA A 303 16.75 -6.65 -31.43
C ALA A 303 16.56 -5.36 -32.23
N LEU A 304 17.63 -4.57 -32.43
CA LEU A 304 17.59 -3.33 -33.21
C LEU A 304 17.25 -3.57 -34.68
N LEU A 305 17.71 -4.68 -35.26
CA LEU A 305 17.49 -5.04 -36.66
C LEU A 305 16.25 -5.92 -36.88
N ALA A 306 15.41 -6.13 -35.85
CA ALA A 306 14.25 -7.01 -35.90
C ALA A 306 14.56 -8.40 -36.50
N ILE A 307 15.67 -9.00 -36.08
CA ILE A 307 16.11 -10.33 -36.51
C ILE A 307 15.61 -11.36 -35.48
N PRO A 308 14.76 -12.34 -35.88
CA PRO A 308 14.33 -13.39 -34.97
C PRO A 308 15.52 -14.29 -34.63
N LYS A 309 15.70 -14.61 -33.35
CA LYS A 309 16.77 -15.48 -32.87
C LYS A 309 16.22 -16.86 -32.49
N PRO A 310 17.05 -17.92 -32.57
CA PRO A 310 16.67 -19.21 -32.02
C PRO A 310 16.30 -19.10 -30.53
N PRO A 311 15.24 -19.79 -30.06
CA PRO A 311 14.82 -19.75 -28.67
C PRO A 311 15.91 -20.32 -27.75
N ARG A 312 15.82 -19.99 -26.45
CA ARG A 312 16.73 -20.53 -25.44
C ARG A 312 16.69 -22.07 -25.48
N GLY A 313 17.87 -22.69 -25.50
CA GLY A 313 18.01 -24.14 -25.60
C GLY A 313 17.91 -24.74 -27.01
N TYR A 314 17.63 -23.94 -28.06
CA TYR A 314 17.55 -24.44 -29.44
C TYR A 314 18.80 -25.22 -29.87
N TRP A 315 19.99 -24.67 -29.60
CA TRP A 315 21.27 -25.31 -29.96
C TRP A 315 21.55 -26.59 -29.14
N ALA A 316 21.11 -26.63 -27.88
CA ALA A 316 21.22 -27.83 -27.05
C ALA A 316 20.29 -28.94 -27.55
N LYS A 317 19.05 -28.59 -27.95
CA LYS A 317 18.09 -29.52 -28.56
C LYS A 317 18.58 -30.05 -29.91
N LYS A 318 19.24 -29.20 -30.71
CA LYS A 318 19.86 -29.60 -31.99
C LYS A 318 20.98 -30.61 -31.78
N ALA A 319 21.88 -30.37 -30.82
CA ALA A 319 22.95 -31.29 -30.46
C ALA A 319 22.43 -32.63 -29.91
N ALA A 320 21.28 -32.61 -29.24
CA ALA A 320 20.60 -33.79 -28.72
C ALA A 320 19.73 -34.54 -29.75
N GLY A 321 19.74 -34.15 -31.04
CA GLY A 321 18.99 -34.82 -32.11
C GLY A 321 17.46 -34.65 -32.03
N GLN A 322 16.96 -33.69 -31.25
CA GLN A 322 15.52 -33.50 -31.06
C GLN A 322 14.90 -32.71 -32.23
N LYS A 323 13.59 -32.91 -32.47
CA LYS A 323 12.83 -32.11 -33.44
C LYS A 323 12.87 -30.62 -33.05
N LEU A 324 13.34 -29.79 -33.97
CA LEU A 324 13.50 -28.35 -33.78
C LEU A 324 12.29 -27.58 -34.31
N PRO A 325 11.93 -26.43 -33.70
CA PRO A 325 10.95 -25.52 -34.29
C PRO A 325 11.47 -24.92 -35.60
N ASP A 326 10.56 -24.67 -36.53
CA ASP A 326 10.89 -24.11 -37.84
C ASP A 326 11.53 -22.71 -37.74
N ARG A 327 12.46 -22.44 -38.65
CA ARG A 327 13.15 -21.16 -38.77
C ARG A 327 12.19 -20.12 -39.38
N PRO A 328 11.77 -19.06 -38.63
CA PRO A 328 10.84 -18.06 -39.13
C PRO A 328 11.52 -17.15 -40.17
N PRO A 329 10.86 -16.76 -41.27
CA PRO A 329 11.47 -15.90 -42.30
C PRO A 329 11.87 -14.52 -41.74
N LEU A 330 12.88 -13.91 -42.34
CA LEU A 330 13.35 -12.58 -41.94
C LEU A 330 12.27 -11.52 -42.28
N PRO A 331 11.76 -10.74 -41.30
CA PRO A 331 10.72 -9.74 -41.58
C PRO A 331 11.22 -8.65 -42.52
N ILE A 332 10.43 -8.18 -43.49
CA ILE A 332 10.79 -7.02 -44.32
C ILE A 332 10.62 -5.76 -43.47
N LEU A 333 11.67 -4.92 -43.35
CA LEU A 333 11.54 -3.58 -42.77
C LEU A 333 11.14 -2.66 -43.92
N CYS A 334 9.85 -2.34 -44.05
CA CYS A 334 9.41 -1.25 -44.94
C CYS A 334 9.94 0.06 -44.35
N GLY A 335 10.82 0.74 -45.08
CA GLY A 335 11.36 2.04 -44.68
C GLY A 335 10.27 3.09 -44.64
N GLY A 336 10.25 3.88 -43.56
CA GLY A 336 9.70 5.23 -43.57
C GLY A 336 10.74 6.22 -44.03
#